data_AF-A0A0J0YUB0-F1
#
_entry.id   AF-A0A0J0YUB0-F1
#
_cell.length_a   1.000
_cell.length_b   1.000
_cell.length_c   1.000
_cell.angle_alpha   90.00
_cell.angle_beta   90.00
_cell.angle_gamma   90.00
#
_symmetry.space_group_name_H-M   'P 1'
#
loop_
_entity.id
_entity.type
_entity.pdbx_description
1 polymer ?
#
loop_
_entity_poly.entity_id
_entity_poly.type
_entity_poly.pdbx_seq_one_letter_code
_entity_poly.pdbx_strand_id
1 'polypeptide(L)'
;MFIDRRYLAGQTGMDINNKNYGWRCRMRISYILGVLGCFSFLVFFNFANAEQTLEQNPCMYYPDSCRGGSSRQPRIVINIPTHWGMVAADLEKGIIGVSENVLKGKRAAKKQALQACKDQGGVNCKVYGFVRNSCIAYGTATKKDGLTFLRIRGASTIEEAQSIIREDCRSLDATECKIYYSHCNKDPRYDMY
;
A
#
# COMPACT_ATOMS: atom_id res chain seq x y z
N MET A 1 -20.96 5.10 1.97
CA MET A 1 -19.68 5.74 2.34
C MET A 1 -18.62 5.23 1.36
N PHE A 2 -18.17 6.05 0.41
CA PHE A 2 -17.17 5.63 -0.59
C PHE A 2 -15.88 6.39 -0.29
N ILE A 3 -14.98 5.75 0.45
CA ILE A 3 -13.57 6.14 0.46
C ILE A 3 -13.01 5.58 -0.85
N ASP A 4 -12.55 6.45 -1.74
CA ASP A 4 -11.96 6.04 -3.01
C ASP A 4 -10.68 5.22 -2.77
N ARG A 5 -10.82 3.89 -2.79
CA ARG A 5 -9.72 2.93 -2.55
C ARG A 5 -8.60 3.05 -3.58
N ARG A 6 -8.78 3.76 -4.71
CA ARG A 6 -7.68 4.02 -5.67
C ARG A 6 -6.62 4.98 -5.11
N TYR A 7 -6.89 5.69 -4.02
CA TYR A 7 -5.92 6.55 -3.34
C TYR A 7 -5.12 5.86 -2.22
N LEU A 8 -5.45 4.62 -1.86
CA LEU A 8 -4.71 3.81 -0.87
C LEU A 8 -3.52 3.06 -1.48
N ALA A 9 -3.42 3.01 -2.81
CA ALA A 9 -2.20 2.59 -3.49
C ALA A 9 -1.14 3.67 -3.26
N GLY A 10 -0.31 3.48 -2.24
CA GLY A 10 0.83 4.33 -1.92
C GLY A 10 1.62 4.62 -3.19
N GLN A 11 1.63 5.87 -3.62
CA GLN A 11 2.54 6.33 -4.66
C GLN A 11 3.96 6.30 -4.09
N THR A 12 4.60 5.14 -4.11
CA THR A 12 6.04 4.98 -3.93
C THR A 12 6.71 5.49 -5.20
N GLY A 13 6.97 6.79 -5.26
CA GLY A 13 7.66 7.34 -6.42
C GLY A 13 9.17 7.20 -6.28
N MET A 14 9.74 6.46 -7.25
CA MET A 14 11.14 6.34 -7.66
C MET A 14 12.03 5.37 -6.89
N ASP A 15 11.95 4.10 -7.29
CA ASP A 15 13.08 3.17 -7.24
C ASP A 15 14.15 3.61 -8.25
N ILE A 16 15.25 4.22 -7.78
CA ILE A 16 16.33 4.73 -8.64
C ILE A 16 17.18 3.64 -9.30
N ASN A 17 16.96 2.36 -8.97
CA ASN A 17 17.76 1.24 -9.48
C ASN A 17 17.04 0.35 -10.51
N ASN A 18 15.81 0.67 -10.93
CA ASN A 18 15.13 -0.16 -11.92
C ASN A 18 14.47 0.66 -13.05
N LYS A 19 15.09 0.61 -14.23
CA LYS A 19 14.53 1.15 -15.48
C LYS A 19 13.50 0.24 -16.16
N ASN A 20 13.01 -0.80 -15.51
CA ASN A 20 12.04 -1.74 -16.09
C ASN A 20 11.00 -2.22 -15.07
N TYR A 21 9.90 -1.47 -14.94
CA TYR A 21 8.65 -2.03 -14.46
C TYR A 21 7.51 -1.61 -15.38
N GLY A 22 7.46 -2.26 -16.54
CA GLY A 22 6.22 -2.46 -17.27
C GLY A 22 5.44 -3.58 -16.59
N TRP A 23 4.25 -3.26 -16.09
CA TRP A 23 3.34 -4.23 -15.48
C TRP A 23 2.98 -5.33 -16.48
N ARG A 24 3.47 -6.55 -16.26
CA ARG A 24 2.88 -7.77 -16.82
C ARG A 24 2.74 -8.80 -15.71
N CYS A 25 1.54 -8.89 -15.14
CA CYS A 25 1.08 -10.09 -14.46
C CYS A 25 1.16 -11.25 -15.47
N ARG A 26 2.17 -12.11 -15.34
CA ARG A 26 2.21 -13.38 -16.07
C ARG A 26 1.71 -14.46 -15.12
N MET A 27 0.39 -14.69 -15.14
CA MET A 27 -0.20 -15.92 -14.61
C MET A 27 0.50 -17.10 -15.27
N ARG A 28 1.27 -17.88 -14.51
CA ARG A 28 1.71 -19.21 -14.92
C ARG A 28 0.54 -20.16 -14.70
N ILE A 29 -0.26 -20.35 -15.75
CA ILE A 29 -1.17 -21.49 -15.86
C ILE A 29 -0.29 -22.68 -16.23
N SER A 30 0.06 -23.50 -15.24
CA SER A 30 0.65 -24.81 -15.46
C SER A 30 -0.46 -25.75 -15.92
N TYR A 31 -0.57 -26.00 -17.23
CA TYR A 31 -1.33 -27.13 -17.76
C TYR A 31 -0.55 -28.41 -17.48
N ILE A 32 -1.03 -29.22 -16.53
CA ILE A 32 -0.60 -30.62 -16.39
C ILE A 32 -1.68 -31.49 -17.02
N LEU A 33 -1.28 -32.21 -18.07
CA LEU A 33 -2.03 -33.27 -18.73
C LEU A 33 -2.38 -34.37 -17.73
N GLY A 34 -3.68 -34.68 -17.60
CA GLY A 34 -4.20 -35.82 -16.86
C GLY A 34 -5.35 -36.44 -17.63
N VAL A 35 -5.03 -37.31 -18.59
CA VAL A 35 -5.98 -38.24 -19.22
C VAL A 35 -6.18 -39.40 -18.25
N LEU A 36 -7.45 -39.74 -17.94
CA LEU A 36 -7.99 -41.06 -17.54
C LEU A 36 -9.06 -40.90 -16.46
N GLY A 37 -10.31 -41.23 -16.78
CA GLY A 37 -11.34 -41.40 -15.76
C GLY A 37 -12.79 -41.13 -16.17
N CYS A 38 -13.21 -41.47 -17.40
CA CYS A 38 -14.62 -41.72 -17.67
C CYS A 38 -15.00 -43.03 -16.96
N PHE A 39 -15.44 -42.96 -15.71
CA PHE A 39 -16.11 -44.07 -15.04
C PHE A 39 -17.24 -43.52 -14.17
N SER A 40 -18.43 -43.56 -14.77
CA SER A 40 -19.69 -43.98 -14.18
C SER A 40 -19.90 -43.69 -12.69
N PHE A 41 -20.69 -42.67 -12.38
CA PHE A 41 -21.62 -42.75 -11.25
C PHE A 41 -22.84 -41.87 -11.52
N LEU A 42 -23.86 -42.50 -12.11
CA LEU A 42 -25.24 -42.07 -11.98
C LEU A 42 -25.61 -42.25 -10.49
N VAL A 43 -25.67 -41.15 -9.74
CA VAL A 43 -26.38 -41.11 -8.46
C VAL A 43 -27.50 -40.11 -8.58
N PHE A 44 -28.70 -40.67 -8.45
CA PHE A 44 -29.99 -40.02 -8.25
C PHE A 44 -29.89 -38.77 -7.37
N PHE A 45 -30.14 -37.60 -7.96
CA PHE A 45 -30.63 -36.46 -7.18
C PHE A 45 -32.14 -36.42 -7.32
N ASN A 46 -32.81 -36.75 -6.21
CA ASN A 46 -34.23 -36.57 -6.00
C ASN A 46 -34.59 -35.09 -6.23
N PHE A 47 -35.62 -34.83 -7.04
CA PHE A 47 -36.24 -33.52 -7.08
C PHE A 47 -36.94 -33.28 -5.73
N ALA A 48 -36.37 -32.41 -4.91
CA ALA A 48 -37.11 -31.80 -3.82
C ALA A 48 -38.02 -30.73 -4.42
N ASN A 49 -39.34 -30.93 -4.26
CA ASN A 49 -40.36 -29.93 -4.56
C ASN A 49 -40.05 -28.66 -3.75
N ALA A 50 -39.95 -27.52 -4.42
CA ALA A 50 -40.10 -26.24 -3.77
C ALA A 50 -41.59 -25.91 -3.72
N GLU A 51 -42.27 -26.22 -2.61
CA GLU A 51 -43.52 -25.54 -2.28
C GLU A 51 -43.18 -24.08 -1.95
N GLN A 52 -43.58 -23.16 -2.83
CA GLN A 52 -43.63 -21.74 -2.50
C GLN A 52 -44.78 -21.53 -1.52
N THR A 53 -44.47 -21.45 -0.23
CA THR A 53 -45.39 -20.86 0.73
C THR A 53 -45.45 -19.35 0.46
N LEU A 54 -46.66 -18.87 0.13
CA LEU A 54 -47.01 -17.45 0.05
C LEU A 54 -46.85 -16.82 1.43
N GLU A 55 -45.63 -16.37 1.75
CA GLU A 55 -45.37 -15.57 2.93
C GLU A 55 -45.84 -14.13 2.68
N GLN A 56 -46.62 -13.62 3.64
CA GLN A 56 -47.52 -12.48 3.49
C GLN A 56 -46.76 -11.19 3.17
N ASN A 57 -47.19 -10.49 2.12
CA ASN A 57 -46.68 -9.15 1.81
C ASN A 57 -47.09 -8.16 2.93
N PRO A 58 -46.16 -7.64 3.73
CA PRO A 58 -46.47 -6.80 4.89
C PRO A 58 -47.00 -5.40 4.51
N CYS A 59 -47.04 -5.05 3.22
CA CYS A 59 -47.58 -3.77 2.74
C CYS A 59 -49.10 -3.63 2.87
N MET A 60 -49.83 -4.67 3.28
CA MET A 60 -51.29 -4.56 3.47
C MET A 60 -51.70 -3.95 4.81
N TYR A 61 -50.92 -4.16 5.89
CA TYR A 61 -51.35 -3.80 7.25
C TYR A 61 -50.68 -2.53 7.78
N TYR A 62 -49.59 -2.09 7.15
CA TYR A 62 -48.90 -0.83 7.46
C TYR A 62 -48.52 -0.12 6.14
N PRO A 63 -49.33 0.84 5.65
CA PRO A 63 -49.05 1.52 4.38
C PRO A 63 -47.81 2.43 4.45
N ASP A 64 -47.34 2.78 5.64
CA ASP A 64 -46.17 3.65 5.84
C ASP A 64 -44.83 2.96 5.58
N SER A 65 -44.76 1.63 5.64
CA SER A 65 -43.51 0.88 5.39
C SER A 65 -43.21 0.70 3.89
N CYS A 66 -44.16 0.99 3.01
CA CYS A 66 -43.99 0.89 1.55
C CYS A 66 -43.94 2.28 0.88
N ARG A 67 -43.90 3.36 1.67
CA ARG A 67 -43.58 4.71 1.17
C ARG A 67 -42.09 4.78 0.87
N GLY A 68 -41.75 4.63 -0.41
CA GLY A 68 -40.44 4.90 -0.99
C GLY A 68 -40.04 6.37 -0.84
N GLY A 69 -39.76 6.78 0.39
CA GLY A 69 -38.96 7.96 0.68
C GLY A 69 -37.51 7.57 0.44
N SER A 70 -36.96 8.05 -0.67
CA SER A 70 -35.51 8.18 -0.86
C SER A 70 -34.91 8.88 0.36
N SER A 71 -34.55 8.13 1.39
CA SER A 71 -33.73 8.65 2.48
C SER A 71 -32.35 8.86 1.87
N ARG A 72 -32.16 10.05 1.29
CA ARG A 72 -30.84 10.58 1.01
C ARG A 72 -30.18 10.74 2.39
N GLN A 73 -29.63 9.66 2.93
CA GLN A 73 -28.76 9.76 4.09
C GLN A 73 -27.72 10.84 3.75
N PRO A 74 -27.55 11.87 4.59
CA PRO A 74 -26.57 12.91 4.32
C PRO A 74 -25.23 12.22 4.13
N ARG A 75 -24.63 12.39 2.94
CA ARG A 75 -23.31 11.86 2.66
C ARG A 75 -22.33 12.65 3.53
N ILE A 76 -22.01 12.12 4.71
CA ILE A 76 -20.96 12.68 5.56
C ILE A 76 -19.64 12.55 4.79
N VAL A 77 -19.14 13.67 4.27
CA VAL A 77 -17.82 13.73 3.63
C VAL A 77 -16.80 14.05 4.71
N ILE A 78 -16.08 13.03 5.15
CA ILE A 78 -14.96 13.20 6.08
C ILE A 78 -13.74 13.63 5.24
N ASN A 79 -13.27 14.86 5.44
CA ASN A 79 -12.02 15.32 4.84
C ASN A 79 -10.84 14.91 5.73
N ILE A 80 -10.10 13.89 5.31
CA ILE A 80 -8.89 13.45 6.02
C ILE A 80 -7.68 14.16 5.38
N PRO A 81 -6.90 14.92 6.16
CA PRO A 81 -5.77 15.67 5.63
C PRO A 81 -4.70 14.71 5.09
N THR A 82 -4.13 15.08 3.95
CA THR A 82 -3.05 14.31 3.33
C THR A 82 -1.73 14.62 4.02
N HIS A 83 -1.05 13.58 4.50
CA HIS A 83 0.28 13.68 5.08
C HIS A 83 1.32 13.20 4.07
N TRP A 84 2.43 13.93 3.99
CA TRP A 84 3.56 13.61 3.12
C TRP A 84 4.81 13.36 3.95
N GLY A 85 5.57 12.34 3.56
CA GLY A 85 6.90 12.06 4.07
C GLY A 85 7.92 11.97 2.95
N MET A 86 9.16 12.37 3.21
CA MET A 86 10.25 12.29 2.24
C MET A 86 11.59 11.97 2.90
N VAL A 87 12.44 11.29 2.15
CA VAL A 87 13.84 11.05 2.51
C VAL A 87 14.72 11.73 1.46
N ALA A 88 15.61 12.58 1.93
CA ALA A 88 16.71 13.16 1.17
C ALA A 88 18.04 12.66 1.72
N ALA A 89 19.05 12.56 0.88
CA ALA A 89 20.38 12.14 1.32
C ALA A 89 21.47 12.86 0.53
N ASP A 90 22.64 12.95 1.14
CA ASP A 90 23.92 13.16 0.47
C ASP A 90 24.66 11.82 0.54
N LEU A 91 24.62 11.06 -0.57
CA LEU A 91 25.18 9.70 -0.61
C LEU A 91 26.70 9.67 -0.46
N GLU A 92 27.40 10.72 -0.90
CA GLU A 92 28.87 10.79 -0.79
C GLU A 92 29.30 10.94 0.67
N LYS A 93 28.50 11.64 1.48
CA LYS A 93 28.77 11.86 2.90
C LYS A 93 28.02 10.91 3.84
N GLY A 94 27.07 10.12 3.32
CA GLY A 94 26.22 9.25 4.12
C GLY A 94 25.23 10.00 5.03
N ILE A 95 24.85 11.22 4.67
CA ILE A 95 23.96 12.09 5.48
C ILE A 95 22.51 11.96 4.99
N ILE A 96 21.54 11.87 5.90
CA ILE A 96 20.12 11.63 5.56
C ILE A 96 19.21 12.63 6.28
N GLY A 97 18.42 13.37 5.51
CA GLY A 97 17.34 14.22 6.01
C GLY A 97 15.98 13.61 5.76
N VAL A 98 15.08 13.72 6.73
CA VAL A 98 13.68 13.28 6.60
C VAL A 98 12.72 14.44 6.79
N SER A 99 11.59 14.40 6.10
CA SER A 99 10.42 15.22 6.44
C SER A 99 9.28 14.30 6.82
N GLU A 100 8.58 14.64 7.89
CA GLU A 100 7.50 13.83 8.45
C GLU A 100 6.19 14.61 8.50
N ASN A 101 5.06 13.91 8.34
CA ASN A 101 3.71 14.43 8.60
C ASN A 101 3.39 15.78 7.94
N VAL A 102 3.92 16.02 6.75
CA VAL A 102 3.79 17.33 6.09
C VAL A 102 2.42 17.46 5.43
N LEU A 103 1.61 18.37 5.96
CA LEU A 103 0.26 18.67 5.46
C LEU A 103 0.23 19.62 4.27
N LYS A 104 1.25 20.48 4.13
CA LYS A 104 1.33 21.55 3.12
C LYS A 104 1.67 21.03 1.70
N GLY A 105 1.58 19.72 1.48
CA GLY A 105 1.77 19.07 0.19
C GLY A 105 3.20 18.63 -0.13
N LYS A 106 3.33 17.93 -1.26
CA LYS A 106 4.57 17.30 -1.73
C LYS A 106 5.76 18.25 -1.85
N ARG A 107 5.55 19.47 -2.35
CA ARG A 107 6.62 20.47 -2.53
C ARG A 107 7.17 20.96 -1.19
N ALA A 108 6.31 21.15 -0.20
CA ALA A 108 6.73 21.53 1.15
C ALA A 108 7.54 20.41 1.80
N ALA A 109 7.09 19.15 1.66
CA ALA A 109 7.81 17.98 2.17
C ALA A 109 9.21 17.86 1.53
N LYS A 110 9.31 18.05 0.20
CA LYS A 110 10.60 18.09 -0.50
C LYS A 110 11.53 19.15 0.05
N LYS A 111 11.04 20.37 0.29
CA LYS A 111 11.86 21.45 0.85
C LYS A 111 12.34 21.10 2.26
N GLN A 112 11.46 20.56 3.10
CA GLN A 112 11.81 20.18 4.47
C GLN A 112 12.85 19.05 4.52
N ALA A 113 12.69 17.98 3.73
CA ALA A 113 13.65 16.87 3.73
C ALA A 113 15.03 17.31 3.21
N LEU A 114 15.06 18.14 2.15
CA LEU A 114 16.31 18.72 1.65
C LEU A 114 16.99 19.62 2.68
N GLN A 115 16.20 20.41 3.42
CA GLN A 115 16.74 21.26 4.48
C GLN A 115 17.29 20.42 5.63
N ALA A 116 16.55 19.42 6.10
CA ALA A 116 17.00 18.50 7.15
C ALA A 116 18.31 17.79 6.78
N CYS A 117 18.49 17.39 5.52
CA CYS A 117 19.75 16.80 5.05
C CYS A 117 20.91 17.80 5.12
N LYS A 118 20.67 19.06 4.76
CA LYS A 118 21.68 20.13 4.84
C LYS A 118 22.02 20.50 6.27
N ASP A 119 21.03 20.55 7.15
CA ASP A 119 21.20 20.86 8.57
C ASP A 119 22.05 19.79 9.28
N GLN A 120 22.04 18.56 8.78
CA GLN A 120 22.94 17.48 9.22
C GLN A 120 24.33 17.53 8.58
N GLY A 121 24.64 18.54 7.76
CA GLY A 121 25.97 18.74 7.13
C GLY A 121 26.09 18.24 5.68
N GLY A 122 24.98 17.80 5.08
CA GLY A 122 24.94 17.40 3.67
C GLY A 122 25.13 18.60 2.74
N VAL A 123 25.88 18.42 1.66
CA VAL A 123 26.15 19.48 0.67
C VAL A 123 25.38 19.20 -0.63
N ASN A 124 25.43 17.96 -1.10
CA ASN A 124 24.80 17.50 -2.34
C ASN A 124 23.48 16.77 -2.07
N CYS A 125 22.64 17.33 -1.19
CA CYS A 125 21.39 16.72 -0.78
C CYS A 125 20.38 16.58 -1.93
N LYS A 126 19.89 15.35 -2.15
CA LYS A 126 18.87 14.99 -3.16
C LYS A 126 17.77 14.15 -2.54
N VAL A 127 16.54 14.25 -3.06
CA VAL A 127 15.43 13.39 -2.61
C VAL A 127 15.53 12.02 -3.26
N TYR A 128 15.42 10.97 -2.46
CA TYR A 128 15.50 9.57 -2.88
C TYR A 128 14.23 8.77 -2.64
N GLY A 129 13.30 9.27 -1.84
CA GLY A 129 12.02 8.60 -1.63
C GLY A 129 10.97 9.54 -1.06
N PHE A 130 9.70 9.23 -1.35
CA PHE A 130 8.57 9.91 -0.74
C PHE A 130 7.39 8.96 -0.54
N VAL A 131 6.52 9.35 0.39
CA VAL A 131 5.26 8.69 0.70
C VAL A 131 4.13 9.69 0.86
N ARG A 132 2.90 9.22 0.66
CA ARG A 132 1.66 9.98 0.84
C ARG A 132 0.67 9.09 1.59
N ASN A 133 0.22 9.51 2.77
CA ASN A 133 -0.70 8.75 3.62
C ASN A 133 -0.23 7.30 3.86
N SER A 134 1.07 7.11 4.05
CA SER A 134 1.67 5.79 4.20
C SER A 134 2.94 5.85 5.03
N CYS A 135 3.50 4.71 5.37
CA CYS A 135 4.73 4.60 6.15
C CYS A 135 5.94 4.50 5.24
N ILE A 136 7.09 4.99 5.71
CA ILE A 136 8.38 4.98 5.02
C ILE A 136 9.45 4.45 5.96
N ALA A 137 10.36 3.66 5.42
CA ALA A 137 11.55 3.19 6.13
C ALA A 137 12.78 3.41 5.26
N TYR A 138 13.94 3.57 5.89
CA TYR A 138 15.22 3.51 5.19
C TYR A 138 16.26 2.71 5.96
N GLY A 139 17.18 2.16 5.20
CA GLY A 139 18.24 1.29 5.67
C GLY A 139 19.37 1.17 4.67
N THR A 140 20.37 0.36 4.98
CA THR A 140 21.49 0.05 4.10
C THR A 140 21.60 -1.44 3.86
N ALA A 141 21.99 -1.80 2.64
CA ALA A 141 22.41 -3.14 2.26
C ALA A 141 23.90 -3.07 1.87
N THR A 142 24.76 -3.75 2.61
CA THR A 142 26.22 -3.79 2.33
C THR A 142 26.58 -5.16 1.79
N LYS A 143 27.21 -5.19 0.61
CA LYS A 143 27.68 -6.41 -0.05
C LYS A 143 29.06 -6.83 0.47
N LYS A 144 29.46 -8.05 0.14
CA LYS A 144 30.76 -8.63 0.52
C LYS A 144 31.97 -7.82 0.00
N ASP A 145 31.81 -7.12 -1.12
CA ASP A 145 32.83 -6.23 -1.70
C ASP A 145 32.95 -4.88 -0.96
N GLY A 146 32.16 -4.66 0.09
CA GLY A 146 32.14 -3.43 0.88
C GLY A 146 31.23 -2.33 0.30
N LEU A 147 30.58 -2.55 -0.85
CA LEU A 147 29.66 -1.57 -1.42
C LEU A 147 28.37 -1.52 -0.60
N THR A 148 28.04 -0.33 -0.10
CA THR A 148 26.82 -0.05 0.66
C THR A 148 25.79 0.68 -0.20
N PHE A 149 24.56 0.16 -0.22
CA PHE A 149 23.44 0.72 -0.95
C PHE A 149 22.37 1.24 0.01
N LEU A 150 21.97 2.50 -0.17
CA LEU A 150 20.81 3.06 0.52
C LEU A 150 19.53 2.41 -0.02
N ARG A 151 18.69 1.90 0.88
CA ARG A 151 17.36 1.36 0.61
C ARG A 151 16.32 2.24 1.27
N ILE A 152 15.33 2.69 0.51
CA ILE A 152 14.19 3.44 1.03
C ILE A 152 12.93 2.79 0.48
N ARG A 153 11.98 2.48 1.37
CA ARG A 153 10.73 1.79 1.00
C ARG A 153 9.56 2.43 1.70
N GLY A 154 8.47 2.59 0.95
CA GLY A 154 7.18 3.02 1.45
C GLY A 154 6.19 1.86 1.42
N ALA A 155 5.34 1.76 2.43
CA ALA A 155 4.31 0.73 2.54
C ALA A 155 3.14 1.20 3.41
N SER A 156 2.11 0.36 3.56
CA SER A 156 0.93 0.68 4.37
C SER A 156 1.22 0.70 5.88
N THR A 157 2.17 -0.14 6.31
CA THR A 157 2.66 -0.28 7.69
C THR A 157 4.18 -0.15 7.77
N ILE A 158 4.71 0.00 8.99
CA ILE A 158 6.16 0.04 9.22
C ILE A 158 6.77 -1.33 8.93
N GLU A 159 6.13 -2.40 9.39
CA GLU A 159 6.62 -3.77 9.29
C GLU A 159 6.74 -4.20 7.82
N GLU A 160 5.76 -3.82 6.99
CA GLU A 160 5.78 -4.07 5.55
C GLU A 160 6.93 -3.30 4.88
N ALA A 161 7.09 -2.00 5.18
CA ALA A 161 8.19 -1.19 4.62
C ALA A 161 9.56 -1.77 4.99
N GLN A 162 9.72 -2.21 6.24
CA GLN A 162 10.91 -2.87 6.74
C GLN A 162 11.12 -4.26 6.13
N SER A 163 10.05 -5.03 5.90
CA SER A 163 10.13 -6.33 5.22
C SER A 163 10.65 -6.16 3.80
N ILE A 164 10.15 -5.18 3.05
CA ILE A 164 10.61 -4.92 1.69
C ILE A 164 12.10 -4.52 1.68
N ILE A 165 12.59 -3.76 2.67
CA ILE A 165 14.03 -3.49 2.79
C ILE A 165 14.82 -4.78 3.04
N ARG A 166 14.32 -5.66 3.91
CA ARG A 166 14.96 -6.97 4.17
C ARG A 166 14.98 -7.85 2.91
N GLU A 167 13.93 -7.80 2.12
CA GLU A 167 13.86 -8.48 0.82
C GLU A 167 14.85 -7.90 -0.18
N ASP A 168 14.95 -6.57 -0.30
CA ASP A 168 15.96 -5.91 -1.12
C ASP A 168 17.38 -6.36 -0.74
N CYS A 169 17.68 -6.43 0.56
CA CYS A 169 18.97 -6.90 1.05
C CYS A 169 19.27 -8.34 0.60
N ARG A 170 18.27 -9.25 0.68
CA ARG A 170 18.41 -10.63 0.21
C ARG A 170 18.61 -10.68 -1.30
N SER A 171 17.87 -9.88 -2.06
CA SER A 171 18.01 -9.81 -3.54
C SER A 171 19.35 -9.23 -4.00
N LEU A 172 20.05 -8.47 -3.15
CA LEU A 172 21.37 -7.92 -3.43
C LEU A 172 22.52 -8.81 -2.94
N ASP A 173 22.23 -9.99 -2.38
CA ASP A 173 23.19 -10.85 -1.68
C ASP A 173 24.03 -10.04 -0.66
N ALA A 174 23.35 -9.15 0.07
CA ALA A 174 24.00 -8.30 1.06
C ALA A 174 24.44 -9.13 2.28
N THR A 175 25.68 -8.94 2.70
CA THR A 175 26.25 -9.56 3.90
C THR A 175 25.80 -8.84 5.18
N GLU A 176 25.45 -7.57 5.07
CA GLU A 176 24.89 -6.80 6.17
C GLU A 176 23.65 -6.02 5.70
N CYS A 177 22.58 -6.08 6.49
CA CYS A 177 21.34 -5.35 6.25
C CYS A 177 20.95 -4.62 7.54
N LYS A 178 20.93 -3.28 7.50
CA LYS A 178 20.59 -2.44 8.65
C LYS A 178 19.44 -1.53 8.30
N ILE A 179 18.42 -1.49 9.14
CA ILE A 179 17.32 -0.52 9.06
C ILE A 179 17.59 0.53 10.12
N TYR A 180 17.64 1.80 9.73
CA TYR A 180 17.98 2.89 10.66
C TYR A 180 16.75 3.63 11.15
N TYR A 181 15.71 3.71 10.33
CA TYR A 181 14.58 4.56 10.62
C TYR A 181 13.33 4.08 9.88
N SER A 182 12.18 4.23 10.53
CA SER A 182 10.87 4.00 9.95
C SER A 182 9.81 4.85 10.63
N HIS A 183 8.89 5.41 9.85
CA HIS A 183 7.83 6.27 10.35
C HIS A 183 6.59 6.31 9.46
N CYS A 184 5.43 6.52 10.06
CA CYS A 184 4.16 6.64 9.35
C CYS A 184 3.78 8.10 9.10
N ASN A 185 3.51 8.42 7.83
CA ASN A 185 3.08 9.75 7.38
C ASN A 185 1.61 9.68 6.97
N LYS A 186 0.73 9.43 7.95
CA LYS A 186 -0.71 9.29 7.75
C LYS A 186 -1.47 9.78 8.98
N ASP A 187 -2.68 10.26 8.74
CA ASP A 187 -3.63 10.57 9.82
C ASP A 187 -4.07 9.26 10.51
N PRO A 188 -4.17 9.20 11.85
CA PRO A 188 -4.59 7.99 12.56
C PRO A 188 -5.93 7.42 12.09
N ARG A 189 -6.81 8.25 11.53
CA ARG A 189 -8.10 7.81 10.97
C ARG A 189 -7.96 6.93 9.72
N TYR A 190 -6.76 6.84 9.13
CA TYR A 190 -6.49 5.87 8.05
C TYR A 190 -6.45 4.42 8.54
N ASP A 191 -6.23 4.17 9.83
CA ASP A 191 -6.15 2.82 10.38
C ASP A 191 -7.52 2.28 10.85
N MET A 192 -8.58 3.08 10.72
CA MET A 192 -9.93 2.73 11.18
C MET A 192 -10.82 2.09 10.07
N TYR A 193 -10.32 1.93 8.84
CA TYR A 193 -11.09 1.49 7.66
C TYR A 193 -10.27 0.59 6.73
#